data_AF-A0AAW9K0U0-F1
#
_entry.id   AF-A0AAW9K0U0-F1
#
_cell.length_a   1.000
_cell.length_b   1.000
_cell.length_c   1.000
_cell.angle_alpha   90.00
_cell.angle_beta   90.00
_cell.angle_gamma   90.00
#
_symmetry.space_group_name_H-M   'P 1'
#
loop_
_entity.id
_entity.type
_entity.pdbx_description
1 polymer ?
#
loop_
_entity_poly.entity_id
_entity_poly.type
_entity_poly.pdbx_seq_one_letter_code
_entity_poly.pdbx_strand_id
1 'polypeptide(L)' 'MEHIKVKWQDGPIKEVGENGVQVVDVIKEAKERLEGLNKDFPCRENAMTITKLDEAIMWQDKRTADREARGVEGLNKA' A
#
# COMPACT_ATOMS: atom_id res chain seq x y z
N MET A 1 -25.01 2.57 -6.91
CA MET A 1 -23.57 2.47 -7.21
C MET A 1 -22.88 2.00 -5.95
N GLU A 2 -22.33 0.78 -5.98
CA GLU A 2 -21.44 0.34 -4.91
C GLU A 2 -20.16 1.17 -4.96
N HIS A 3 -19.72 1.66 -3.81
CA HIS A 3 -18.49 2.42 -3.65
C HIS A 3 -17.70 1.86 -2.48
N ILE A 4 -16.38 1.85 -2.59
CA ILE A 4 -15.48 1.44 -1.52
C ILE A 4 -15.17 2.68 -0.68
N LYS A 5 -15.48 2.64 0.62
CA LYS A 5 -15.06 3.68 1.58
C LYS A 5 -13.80 3.23 2.28
N VAL A 6 -12.72 4.00 2.13
CA VAL A 6 -11.45 3.78 2.82
C VAL A 6 -11.29 4.81 3.92
N LYS A 7 -11.07 4.37 5.16
CA LYS A 7 -10.67 5.25 6.27
C LYS A 7 -9.15 5.30 6.30
N TRP A 8 -8.58 6.42 5.87
CA TRP A 8 -7.13 6.63 5.90
C TRP A 8 -6.62 6.81 7.32
N GLN A 9 -5.38 6.38 7.55
CA GLN A 9 -4.64 6.70 8.75
C GLN A 9 -4.51 8.22 8.88
N ASP A 10 -4.97 8.76 10.00
CA ASP A 10 -4.93 10.18 10.33
C ASP A 10 -3.88 10.42 11.41
N GLY A 11 -2.70 10.89 10.98
CA GLY A 11 -1.55 11.16 11.83
C GLY A 11 -0.55 9.99 11.91
N PRO A 12 0.67 10.23 12.44
CA PRO A 12 1.72 9.22 12.53
C PRO A 12 1.39 8.13 13.54
N ILE A 13 1.58 6.86 13.18
CA ILE A 13 1.16 5.70 13.99
C ILE A 13 1.79 5.72 15.40
N LYS A 14 3.03 6.18 15.58
CA LYS A 14 3.65 6.22 16.93
C LYS A 14 3.10 7.35 17.81
N GLU A 15 2.37 8.31 17.23
CA GLU A 15 1.79 9.44 17.98
C GLU A 15 0.31 9.21 18.30
N VAL A 16 -0.46 8.69 17.33
CA VAL A 16 -1.92 8.55 17.43
C VAL A 16 -2.42 7.10 17.46
N GLY A 17 -1.50 6.13 17.34
CA GLY A 17 -1.85 4.73 17.13
C GLY A 17 -2.37 4.46 15.71
N GLU A 18 -2.74 3.21 15.45
CA GLU A 18 -3.40 2.82 14.22
C GLU A 18 -4.89 3.19 14.28
N ASN A 19 -5.33 4.07 13.39
CA ASN A 19 -6.71 4.56 13.35
C ASN A 19 -7.35 4.50 11.94
N GLY A 20 -6.60 4.02 10.95
CA GLY A 20 -7.04 3.81 9.57
C GLY A 20 -5.94 3.09 8.79
N VAL A 21 -6.15 2.92 7.49
CA VAL A 21 -5.19 2.23 6.62
C VAL A 21 -4.19 3.19 5.99
N GLN A 22 -3.00 2.68 5.69
CA GLN A 22 -2.01 3.36 4.87
C GLN A 22 -2.29 3.11 3.39
N VAL A 23 -1.71 3.96 2.53
CA VAL A 23 -1.82 3.82 1.06
C VAL A 23 -1.31 2.46 0.59
N VAL A 24 -0.24 1.95 1.22
CA VAL A 24 0.36 0.66 0.86
C VAL A 24 -0.60 -0.51 1.10
N ASP A 25 -1.47 -0.42 2.10
CA ASP A 25 -2.44 -1.48 2.41
C ASP A 25 -3.46 -1.61 1.27
N VAL A 26 -3.99 -0.48 0.79
CA VAL A 26 -4.93 -0.46 -0.35
C VAL A 26 -4.26 -0.95 -1.64
N ILE A 27 -2.98 -0.65 -1.84
CA ILE A 27 -2.21 -1.16 -3.00
C ILE A 27 -2.07 -2.68 -2.92
N LYS A 28 -1.79 -3.25 -1.73
CA LYS A 28 -1.69 -4.70 -1.51
C LYS A 28 -3.03 -5.39 -1.77
N GLU A 29 -4.13 -4.87 -1.24
CA GLU A 29 -5.49 -5.38 -1.48
C GLU A 29 -5.86 -5.36 -2.97
N ALA A 30 -5.55 -4.25 -3.67
CA ALA A 30 -5.78 -4.14 -5.11
C ALA A 30 -4.94 -5.14 -5.91
N LYS A 31 -3.68 -5.37 -5.49
CA LYS A 31 -2.79 -6.36 -6.10
C LYS A 31 -3.34 -7.78 -5.92
N GLU A 32 -3.71 -8.18 -4.71
CA GLU A 32 -4.26 -9.51 -4.42
C GLU A 32 -5.52 -9.77 -5.26
N ARG A 33 -6.41 -8.77 -5.37
CA ARG A 33 -7.60 -8.86 -6.22
C ARG A 33 -7.24 -9.10 -7.69
N LEU A 34 -6.22 -8.42 -8.21
CA LEU A 34 -5.76 -8.59 -9.58
C LEU A 34 -5.03 -9.91 -9.80
N GLU A 35 -4.27 -10.41 -8.83
CA GLU A 35 -3.63 -11.72 -8.89
C GLU A 35 -4.69 -12.83 -8.99
N GLY A 36 -5.76 -12.75 -8.21
CA GLY A 36 -6.92 -13.65 -8.33
C GLY A 36 -7.56 -13.57 -9.72
N LEU A 37 -7.83 -12.35 -10.20
CA LEU A 37 -8.42 -12.16 -11.53
C LEU A 37 -7.52 -12.70 -12.65
N ASN A 38 -6.21 -12.47 -12.57
CA ASN A 38 -5.25 -12.92 -13.57
C ASN A 38 -5.02 -14.44 -13.53
N LYS A 39 -5.21 -15.07 -12.36
CA LYS A 39 -5.19 -16.53 -12.23
C LYS A 39 -6.37 -17.17 -12.95
N ASP A 40 -7.57 -16.60 -12.80
CA ASP A 40 -8.80 -17.14 -13.40
C ASP A 40 -8.93 -16.75 -14.88
N PHE A 41 -8.52 -15.53 -15.23
CA PHE A 41 -8.62 -14.93 -16.55
C PHE A 41 -7.31 -14.21 -16.92
N PRO A 42 -6.27 -14.96 -17.33
CA PRO A 42 -4.96 -14.40 -17.60
C PRO A 42 -4.97 -13.45 -18.79
N CYS A 43 -4.43 -12.23 -18.60
CA CYS A 43 -4.19 -11.28 -19.68
C CYS A 43 -2.91 -10.45 -19.44
N ARG A 44 -2.41 -9.83 -20.52
CA ARG A 44 -1.19 -9.03 -20.47
C ARG A 44 -1.35 -7.81 -19.56
N GLU A 45 -2.50 -7.15 -19.62
CA GLU A 45 -2.80 -5.93 -18.88
C GLU A 45 -2.82 -6.19 -17.37
N ASN A 46 -3.41 -7.30 -16.94
CA ASN A 46 -3.42 -7.71 -15.54
C ASN A 46 -2.00 -8.00 -15.05
N ALA A 47 -1.21 -8.78 -15.78
CA ALA A 47 0.18 -9.09 -15.42
C ALA A 47 1.06 -7.82 -15.33
N MET A 48 0.90 -6.90 -16.28
CA MET A 48 1.58 -5.60 -16.25
C MET A 48 1.17 -4.76 -15.05
N THR A 49 -0.13 -4.76 -14.71
CA THR A 49 -0.64 -4.00 -13.56
C THR A 49 -0.10 -4.56 -12.25
N ILE A 50 -0.12 -5.90 -12.07
CA ILE A 50 0.47 -6.58 -10.90
C ILE A 50 1.94 -6.18 -10.73
N THR A 51 2.73 -6.22 -11.82
CA THR A 51 4.15 -5.82 -11.79
C THR A 51 4.33 -4.37 -11.33
N LYS A 52 3.43 -3.46 -11.73
CA LYS A 52 3.49 -2.05 -11.31
C LYS A 52 3.02 -1.83 -9.87
N LEU A 53 2.10 -2.64 -9.37
CA LEU A 53 1.72 -2.63 -7.97
C LEU A 53 2.86 -3.16 -7.09
N ASP A 54 3.58 -4.19 -7.53
CA ASP A 54 4.81 -4.65 -6.86
C ASP A 54 5.88 -3.55 -6.78
N GLU A 55 6.11 -2.83 -7.88
CA GLU A 55 7.03 -1.68 -7.89
C GLU A 55 6.56 -0.58 -6.92
N ALA A 56 5.26 -0.28 -6.88
CA ALA A 56 4.71 0.70 -5.95
C ALA A 56 4.88 0.29 -4.48
N ILE A 57 4.65 -1.00 -4.16
CA ILE A 57 4.89 -1.56 -2.82
C ILE A 57 6.37 -1.44 -2.45
N MET A 58 7.27 -1.86 -3.34
CA MET A 58 8.72 -1.74 -3.13
C MET A 58 9.15 -0.30 -2.79
N TRP A 59 8.60 0.71 -3.48
CA TRP A 59 8.91 2.11 -3.18
C TRP A 59 8.38 2.56 -1.81
N GLN A 60 7.24 2.04 -1.36
CA GLN A 60 6.74 2.32 -0.01
C GLN A 60 7.60 1.64 1.06
N ASP A 61 7.99 0.38 0.84
CA ASP A 61 8.86 -0.36 1.75
C ASP A 61 10.24 0.31 1.86
N LYS A 62 10.82 0.75 0.73
CA LYS A 62 12.05 1.54 0.73
C LYS A 62 11.90 2.82 1.55
N ARG A 63 10.82 3.57 1.35
CA ARG A 63 10.55 4.80 2.12
C ARG A 63 10.44 4.52 3.61
N THR A 64 9.81 3.42 4.00
CA THR A 64 9.73 2.97 5.41
C THR A 64 11.11 2.67 5.95
N ALA A 65 11.91 1.86 5.25
CA ALA A 65 13.28 1.54 5.65
C ALA A 65 14.17 2.80 5.78
N ASP A 66 14.06 3.74 4.83
CA ASP A 66 14.79 5.03 4.89
C ASP A 66 14.39 5.88 6.10
N ARG A 67 13.13 5.77 6.55
CA ARG A 67 12.64 6.47 7.75
C ARG A 67 13.05 5.75 9.04
N GLU A 68 13.08 4.42 9.04
CA GLU A 68 13.59 3.61 10.14
C GLU A 68 15.07 3.86 10.37
N ALA A 69 15.88 3.87 9.31
CA ALA A 69 17.31 4.15 9.37
C ALA A 69 17.61 5.55 9.96
N ARG A 70 16.68 6.49 9.79
CA ARG A 70 16.77 7.85 10.36
C ARG A 70 16.12 7.98 11.74
N GLY A 71 15.49 6.93 12.26
CA GLY A 71 14.79 6.93 13.55
C GLY A 71 13.51 7.78 13.57
N VAL A 72 12.94 8.08 12.40
CA VAL A 72 11.74 8.95 12.25
C VAL A 72 10.51 8.21 11.72
N GLU A 73 10.61 6.90 11.48
CA GLU A 73 9.45 6.07 11.13
C GLU A 73 8.33 6.28 12.17
N GLY A 74 7.09 6.43 11.70
CA GLY A 74 5.93 6.61 12.58
C GLY A 74 5.81 7.98 13.26
N LEU A 75 6.63 8.98 12.90
CA LEU A 75 6.61 10.34 13.47
C LEU A 75 6.42 11.43 12.39
N ASN A 76 5.90 12.60 12.75
CA ASN A 76 5.86 13.76 11.83
C ASN A 76 7.22 14.49 11.78
N LYS A 77 8.28 13.76 11.43
CA LYS A 77 9.64 14.24 11.31
C LYS A 77 10.22 13.85 9.94
N ALA A 78 11.01 14.78 9.39
CA ALA A 78 11.63 14.64 8.08
C ALA A 78 12.72 13.57 8.10
#